data_AF-A0A429AFJ7-F1
#
_entry.id   AF-A0A429AFJ7-F1
#
_cell.length_a   1.000
_cell.length_b   1.000
_cell.length_c   1.000
_cell.angle_alpha   90.00
_cell.angle_beta   90.00
_cell.angle_gamma   90.00
#
_symmetry.space_group_name_H-M   'P 1'
#
loop_
_entity.id
_entity.type
_entity.pdbx_description
1 polymer ?
#
loop_
_entity_poly.entity_id
_entity_poly.type
_entity_poly.pdbx_seq_one_letter_code
_entity_poly.pdbx_strand_id
1 'polypeptide(L)'
;MSTPASLASGPEGPHALRPLLDTVLHALSEGALLRQGPLPAGGPDAVAARMRAAVGDVLPDQGEPNALHTVVRALAETAADPAEPFCTAHLHCPPLA
;
A
#
# COMPACT_ATOMS: atom_id res chain seq x y z
N MET A 1 21.33 11.62 7.67
CA MET A 1 20.61 10.55 8.38
C MET A 1 21.17 9.22 7.92
N SER A 2 21.83 8.47 8.80
CA SER A 2 22.41 7.18 8.43
C SER A 2 21.29 6.19 8.14
N THR A 3 21.29 5.61 6.94
CA THR A 3 20.50 4.42 6.63
C THR A 3 20.78 3.40 7.74
N PRO A 4 19.78 2.87 8.46
CA PRO A 4 20.06 1.91 9.50
C PRO A 4 20.66 0.69 8.82
N ALA A 5 21.95 0.45 9.08
CA ALA A 5 22.67 -0.78 8.69
C ALA A 5 21.91 -2.06 9.08
N SER A 6 20.91 -1.93 9.95
CA SER A 6 19.97 -2.95 10.38
C SER A 6 19.23 -3.64 9.23
N LEU A 7 18.76 -2.94 8.19
CA LEU A 7 17.95 -3.59 7.13
C LEU A 7 18.79 -4.25 6.01
N ALA A 8 20.10 -4.03 5.98
CA ALA A 8 21.00 -4.54 4.93
C ALA A 8 21.51 -5.96 5.25
N SER A 9 20.58 -6.92 5.38
CA SER A 9 20.88 -8.35 5.60
C SER A 9 21.77 -8.69 6.81
N GLY A 10 21.89 -7.78 7.77
CA GLY A 10 22.56 -8.04 9.05
C GLY A 10 21.72 -8.94 9.98
N PRO A 11 22.31 -9.47 11.06
CA PRO A 11 21.61 -10.34 12.01
C PRO A 11 20.40 -9.66 12.68
N GLU A 12 20.39 -8.33 12.78
CA GLU A 12 19.27 -7.53 13.30
C GLU A 12 18.18 -7.24 12.26
N GLY A 13 18.39 -7.63 11.00
CA GLY A 13 17.48 -7.37 9.88
C GLY A 13 16.04 -7.82 10.13
N PRO A 14 15.79 -9.06 10.60
CA PRO A 14 14.44 -9.49 10.93
C PRO A 14 13.75 -8.60 11.98
N HIS A 15 14.46 -8.18 13.03
CA HIS A 15 13.90 -7.33 14.08
C HIS A 15 13.58 -5.92 13.57
N ALA A 16 14.44 -5.36 12.72
CA ALA A 16 14.19 -4.06 12.10
C ALA A 16 13.09 -4.10 11.02
N LEU A 17 12.93 -5.23 10.33
CA LEU A 17 11.92 -5.39 9.29
C LEU A 17 10.52 -5.61 9.85
N ARG A 18 10.40 -6.34 10.97
CA ARG A 18 9.11 -6.68 11.59
C ARG A 18 8.14 -5.50 11.74
N PRO A 19 8.50 -4.34 12.33
CA PRO A 19 7.57 -3.22 12.47
C PRO A 19 7.15 -2.63 11.11
N LEU A 20 7.98 -2.71 10.07
CA LEU A 20 7.63 -2.26 8.73
C LEU A 20 6.60 -3.20 8.08
N LEU A 21 6.76 -4.51 8.26
CA LEU A 21 5.79 -5.50 7.80
C LEU A 21 4.44 -5.34 8.52
N ASP A 22 4.46 -5.14 9.84
CA ASP A 22 3.24 -4.88 10.62
C ASP A 22 2.51 -3.63 10.07
N THR A 23 3.26 -2.58 9.75
CA THR A 23 2.73 -1.35 9.13
C THR A 23 2.09 -1.62 7.76
N VAL A 24 2.76 -2.39 6.91
CA VAL A 24 2.26 -2.72 5.56
C VAL A 24 1.01 -3.58 5.64
N LEU A 25 1.01 -4.64 6.47
CA LEU A 25 -0.14 -5.53 6.62
C LEU A 25 -1.36 -4.79 7.17
N HIS A 26 -1.15 -3.89 8.13
CA HIS A 26 -2.22 -3.05 8.64
C HIS A 26 -2.78 -2.13 7.55
N ALA A 27 -1.92 -1.40 6.85
CA ALA A 27 -2.32 -0.48 5.78
C ALA A 27 -3.06 -1.18 4.63
N LEU A 28 -2.63 -2.39 4.24
CA LEU A 28 -3.31 -3.21 3.23
C LEU A 28 -4.72 -3.58 3.67
N SER A 29 -4.88 -4.01 4.93
CA SER A 29 -6.18 -4.35 5.50
C SER A 29 -7.11 -3.14 5.55
N GLU A 30 -6.61 -2.00 6.02
CA GLU A 30 -7.38 -0.75 6.05
C GLU A 30 -7.81 -0.31 4.65
N GLY A 31 -6.89 -0.31 3.68
CA GLY A 31 -7.21 0.08 2.31
C GLY A 31 -8.23 -0.85 1.66
N ALA A 32 -8.10 -2.16 1.87
CA ALA A 32 -9.08 -3.14 1.37
C ALA A 32 -10.48 -2.89 1.95
N LEU A 33 -10.58 -2.56 3.24
CA LEU A 33 -11.86 -2.19 3.87
C LEU A 33 -12.43 -0.90 3.28
N LEU A 34 -11.61 0.09 2.96
CA LEU A 34 -12.09 1.37 2.42
C LEU A 34 -12.54 1.30 0.96
N ARG A 35 -12.02 0.36 0.16
CA ARG A 35 -12.33 0.22 -1.27
C ARG A 35 -13.79 -0.11 -1.57
N GLN A 36 -14.45 -0.91 -0.71
CA GLN A 36 -15.89 -1.23 -0.77
C GLN A 36 -16.39 -1.77 -2.13
N GLY A 37 -15.74 -2.83 -2.66
CA GLY A 37 -16.13 -3.50 -3.90
C GLY A 37 -14.93 -3.85 -4.79
N PRO A 38 -15.13 -4.42 -5.99
CA PRO A 38 -14.01 -4.89 -6.83
C PRO A 38 -13.12 -3.76 -7.36
N LEU A 39 -13.65 -2.54 -7.41
CA LEU A 39 -13.01 -1.32 -7.90
C LEU A 39 -13.37 -0.14 -6.97
N PRO A 40 -12.50 0.86 -6.83
CA PRO A 40 -12.83 2.08 -6.09
C PRO A 40 -13.90 2.91 -6.82
N ALA A 41 -14.75 3.59 -6.04
CA ALA A 41 -15.71 4.55 -6.58
C ALA A 41 -15.04 5.82 -7.12
N GLY A 42 -15.71 6.51 -8.07
CA GLY A 42 -15.30 7.83 -8.56
C GLY A 42 -14.43 7.84 -9.82
N GLY A 43 -14.01 6.68 -10.32
CA GLY A 43 -13.29 6.57 -11.59
C GLY A 43 -11.82 7.04 -11.52
N PRO A 44 -11.13 7.07 -12.68
CA PRO A 44 -9.68 7.26 -12.73
C PRO A 44 -9.21 8.61 -12.20
N ASP A 45 -9.97 9.69 -12.40
CA ASP A 45 -9.60 11.03 -11.91
C ASP A 45 -9.62 11.11 -10.39
N ALA A 46 -10.61 10.49 -9.75
CA ALA A 46 -10.69 10.42 -8.29
C ALA A 46 -9.54 9.59 -7.70
N VAL A 47 -9.22 8.46 -8.33
CA VAL A 47 -8.06 7.63 -7.97
C VAL A 47 -6.76 8.43 -8.10
N ALA A 48 -6.56 9.12 -9.23
CA ALA A 48 -5.38 9.93 -9.46
C ALA A 48 -5.25 11.07 -8.45
N ALA A 49 -6.35 11.74 -8.10
CA ALA A 49 -6.37 12.77 -7.07
C ALA A 49 -6.00 12.21 -5.69
N ARG A 50 -6.57 11.07 -5.30
CA ARG A 50 -6.28 10.41 -4.02
C ARG A 50 -4.82 9.96 -3.92
N MET A 51 -4.28 9.36 -4.99
CA MET A 51 -2.88 8.94 -5.02
C MET A 51 -1.91 10.13 -4.96
N ARG A 52 -2.18 11.22 -5.70
CA ARG A 52 -1.35 12.44 -5.60
C ARG A 52 -1.38 13.04 -4.21
N ALA A 53 -2.55 13.08 -3.57
CA ALA A 53 -2.67 13.57 -2.19
C ALA A 53 -1.93 12.69 -1.18
N ALA A 54 -1.95 11.35 -1.36
CA ALA A 54 -1.27 10.41 -0.49
C ALA A 54 0.26 10.42 -0.66
N VAL A 55 0.75 10.58 -1.89
CA VAL A 55 2.18 10.63 -2.19
C VAL A 55 2.78 11.98 -1.80
N GLY A 56 2.06 13.09 -2.02
CA GLY A 56 2.59 14.42 -1.78
C GLY A 56 3.74 14.75 -2.72
N ASP A 57 4.85 15.25 -2.16
CA ASP A 57 6.08 15.46 -2.93
C ASP A 57 6.73 14.13 -3.31
N VAL A 58 7.17 14.00 -4.56
CA VAL A 58 7.71 12.73 -5.07
C VAL A 58 9.20 12.68 -4.79
N LEU A 59 9.61 11.72 -3.97
CA LEU A 59 10.99 11.53 -3.52
C LEU A 59 11.56 12.79 -2.83
N PRO A 60 10.94 13.25 -1.73
CA PRO A 60 11.42 14.41 -1.00
C PRO A 60 12.78 14.11 -0.39
N ASP A 61 13.58 15.16 -0.19
CA ASP A 61 14.90 15.06 0.48
C ASP A 61 14.81 14.43 1.87
N GLN A 62 13.66 14.58 2.54
CA GLN A 62 13.35 13.96 3.82
C GLN A 62 12.05 13.16 3.71
N GLY A 63 12.13 11.86 4.07
CA GLY A 63 10.95 11.00 4.08
C GLY A 63 10.00 11.33 5.23
N GLU A 64 8.70 11.26 4.95
CA GLU A 64 7.65 11.38 5.97
C GLU A 64 7.60 10.12 6.85
N PRO A 65 7.54 10.22 8.19
CA PRO A 65 7.56 9.06 9.09
C PRO A 65 6.47 8.02 8.80
N ASN A 66 5.30 8.46 8.33
CA ASN A 66 4.15 7.60 8.04
C ASN A 66 3.99 7.29 6.54
N ALA A 67 4.97 7.63 5.70
CA ALA A 67 4.86 7.49 4.23
C ALA A 67 4.49 6.07 3.81
N LEU A 68 5.11 5.06 4.44
CA LEU A 68 4.86 3.65 4.12
C LEU A 68 3.39 3.27 4.33
N HIS A 69 2.83 3.64 5.48
CA HIS A 69 1.42 3.38 5.78
C HIS A 69 0.50 4.12 4.81
N THR A 70 0.72 5.42 4.63
CA THR A 70 -0.14 6.29 3.83
C THR A 70 -0.21 5.84 2.37
N VAL A 71 0.94 5.53 1.76
CA VAL A 71 1.01 5.12 0.36
C VAL A 71 0.41 3.73 0.17
N VAL A 72 0.72 2.77 1.04
CA VAL A 72 0.18 1.41 0.93
C VAL A 72 -1.34 1.39 1.14
N ARG A 73 -1.85 2.14 2.12
CA ARG A 73 -3.29 2.27 2.37
C ARG A 73 -4.00 2.86 1.15
N ALA A 74 -3.49 3.97 0.61
CA ALA A 74 -4.07 4.61 -0.57
C ALA A 74 -4.02 3.70 -1.81
N LEU A 75 -2.94 2.95 -1.99
CA LEU A 75 -2.80 1.97 -3.07
C LEU A 75 -3.86 0.86 -2.93
N ALA A 76 -3.99 0.24 -1.75
CA ALA A 76 -4.96 -0.82 -1.51
C ALA A 76 -6.42 -0.34 -1.61
N GLU A 77 -6.68 0.89 -1.16
CA GLU A 77 -7.98 1.56 -1.27
C GLU A 77 -8.38 1.82 -2.74
N THR A 78 -7.41 2.04 -3.63
CA THR A 78 -7.66 2.44 -5.01
C THR A 78 -7.32 1.37 -6.07
N ALA A 79 -6.85 0.20 -5.64
CA ALA A 79 -6.55 -0.91 -6.53
C ALA A 79 -7.82 -1.63 -7.02
N ALA A 80 -7.73 -2.33 -8.14
CA ALA A 80 -8.68 -3.39 -8.46
C ALA A 80 -8.32 -4.65 -7.66
N ASP A 81 -9.33 -5.37 -7.15
CA ASP A 81 -9.11 -6.58 -6.36
C ASP A 81 -9.67 -7.82 -7.03
N PRO A 82 -8.81 -8.70 -7.55
CA PRO A 82 -9.24 -9.95 -8.16
C PRO A 82 -9.81 -10.96 -7.16
N ALA A 83 -9.63 -10.76 -5.84
CA ALA A 83 -10.22 -11.61 -4.80
C ALA A 83 -11.64 -11.20 -4.42
N GLU A 84 -12.11 -10.04 -4.90
CA GLU A 84 -13.49 -9.63 -4.69
C GLU A 84 -14.44 -10.42 -5.64
N PRO A 85 -15.52 -11.05 -5.14
CA PRO A 85 -16.38 -11.94 -5.92
C PRO A 85 -17.01 -11.37 -7.19
N PHE A 86 -17.21 -10.05 -7.27
CA PHE A 86 -17.76 -9.37 -8.43
C PHE A 86 -16.67 -8.89 -9.42
N CYS A 87 -15.38 -9.10 -9.12
CA CYS A 87 -14.26 -8.79 -10.02
C CYS A 87 -14.10 -9.86 -11.12
N THR A 88 -15.07 -9.95 -12.03
CA THR A 88 -15.19 -11.07 -12.99
C THR A 88 -14.96 -10.67 -14.45
N ALA A 89 -14.39 -9.49 -14.70
CA ALA A 89 -14.29 -8.92 -16.04
C ALA A 89 -13.19 -9.56 -16.92
N HIS A 90 -12.10 -10.04 -16.34
CA HIS A 90 -10.90 -10.47 -17.07
C HIS A 90 -10.31 -11.76 -16.48
N LEU A 91 -9.36 -12.38 -17.18
CA LEU A 91 -8.55 -13.50 -16.69
C LEU A 91 -7.51 -13.04 -15.65
N HIS A 92 -7.98 -12.28 -14.67
CA HIS A 92 -7.21 -11.80 -13.53
C HIS A 92 -7.62 -12.64 -12.32
N CYS A 93 -6.96 -13.79 -12.16
CA CYS A 93 -7.27 -14.70 -11.08
C CYS A 93 -6.87 -14.10 -9.73
N PRO A 94 -7.65 -14.35 -8.66
CA PRO A 94 -7.20 -14.04 -7.32
C PRO A 94 -5.88 -14.77 -7.02
N PRO A 95 -4.97 -14.13 -6.26
CA PRO A 95 -3.75 -14.79 -5.82
C PRO A 95 -4.09 -16.02 -4.98
N LEU A 96 -3.37 -17.11 -5.21
CA LEU A 96 -3.45 -18.32 -4.39
C LEU A 96 -2.69 -18.05 -3.07
N ALA A 97 -3.33 -18.34 -1.94
CA ALA A 97 -2.67 -18.40 -0.64
C ALA A 97 -2.20 -19.82 -0.35
#